data_AF-A0A8T7GQT6-F1
#
_entry.id   AF-A0A8T7GQT6-F1
#
_cell.length_a   1.000
_cell.length_b   1.000
_cell.length_c   1.000
_cell.angle_alpha   90.00
_cell.angle_beta   90.00
_cell.angle_gamma   90.00
#
_symmetry.space_group_name_H-M   'P 1'
#
loop_
_entity.id
_entity.type
_entity.pdbx_description
1 polymer ?
#
loop_
_entity_poly.entity_id
_entity_poly.type
_entity_poly.pdbx_seq_one_letter_code
_entity_poly.pdbx_strand_id
1 'polypeptide(L)'
;MTRAFPIIYERDRAEKAFEIILRNRHNELKQIAQDIGYPTSGEHWQEKILLFCLDIDKCFLDLSEIKLEDADVHKCITLMQIMSKNKNLNEVQKTQLLAYNVAEEFKKLYEEQE
;
A
#
# COMPACT_ATOMS: atom_id res chain seq x y z
N MET A 1 0.03 19.76 8.09
CA MET A 1 -0.74 18.58 7.64
C MET A 1 0.18 17.38 7.71
N THR A 2 0.05 16.58 8.77
CA THR A 2 0.90 15.42 9.03
C THR A 2 0.34 14.26 8.23
N ARG A 3 1.06 13.80 7.20
CA ARG A 3 0.64 12.63 6.40
C ARG A 3 0.94 11.36 7.21
N ALA A 4 -0.07 10.51 7.37
CA ALA A 4 0.01 9.24 8.05
C ALA A 4 0.88 8.26 7.23
N PHE A 5 2.04 7.90 7.78
CA PHE A 5 2.77 6.69 7.46
C PHE A 5 3.00 5.96 8.80
N PRO A 6 2.72 4.65 8.90
CA PRO A 6 2.92 3.90 10.14
C PRO A 6 4.39 3.58 10.46
N ILE A 7 5.32 3.99 9.60
CA ILE A 7 6.76 4.07 9.86
C ILE A 7 7.13 5.51 9.51
N ILE A 8 7.77 6.26 10.42
CA ILE A 8 8.26 7.60 10.10
C ILE A 8 9.46 7.42 9.17
N TYR A 9 9.21 7.31 7.87
CA TYR A 9 10.24 7.28 6.86
C TYR A 9 10.87 8.67 6.75
N GLU A 10 12.20 8.73 6.78
CA GLU A 10 12.91 9.96 6.46
C GLU A 10 12.62 10.34 5.01
N ARG A 11 12.26 11.60 4.80
CA ARG A 11 11.70 12.07 3.54
C ARG A 11 12.59 11.76 2.34
N ASP A 12 13.86 12.11 2.42
CA ASP A 12 14.80 11.99 1.30
C ASP A 12 15.04 10.52 0.92
N ARG A 13 15.11 9.64 1.92
CA ARG A 13 15.24 8.19 1.74
C ARG A 13 13.97 7.59 1.15
N ALA A 14 12.81 8.03 1.64
CA ALA A 14 11.51 7.61 1.11
C ALA A 14 11.32 8.04 -0.35
N GLU A 15 11.72 9.27 -0.69
CA GLU A 15 11.63 9.79 -2.05
C GLU A 15 12.53 8.98 -3.01
N LYS A 16 13.79 8.71 -2.64
CA LYS A 16 14.68 7.86 -3.44
C LYS A 16 14.12 6.44 -3.65
N ALA A 17 13.65 5.79 -2.58
CA ALA A 17 13.05 4.47 -2.67
C ALA A 17 11.78 4.48 -3.54
N PHE A 18 10.98 5.54 -3.43
CA PHE A 18 9.77 5.70 -4.22
C PHE A 18 10.07 5.90 -5.71
N GLU A 19 11.08 6.67 -6.08
CA GLU A 19 11.50 6.82 -7.48
C GLU A 19 11.87 5.47 -8.12
N ILE A 20 12.53 4.59 -7.37
CA ILE A 20 12.86 3.24 -7.83
C ILE A 20 11.59 2.41 -8.02
N ILE A 21 10.65 2.45 -7.06
CA ILE A 21 9.34 1.80 -7.18
C ILE A 21 8.56 2.31 -8.39
N LEU A 22 8.53 3.62 -8.62
CA LEU A 22 7.85 4.24 -9.76
C LEU A 22 8.38 3.70 -11.09
N ARG A 23 9.68 3.45 -11.19
CA ARG A 23 10.29 2.90 -12.40
C ARG A 23 10.04 1.40 -12.54
N ASN A 24 10.23 0.64 -11.47
CA ASN A 24 10.24 -0.82 -11.52
C ASN A 24 8.84 -1.44 -11.45
N ARG A 25 7.90 -0.76 -10.78
CA ARG A 25 6.57 -1.28 -10.42
C ARG A 25 5.42 -0.41 -10.93
N HIS A 26 5.67 0.42 -11.97
CA HIS A 26 4.65 1.29 -12.54
C HIS A 26 3.36 0.54 -12.93
N ASN A 27 3.53 -0.61 -13.59
CA ASN A 27 2.40 -1.40 -14.08
C ASN A 27 1.62 -2.04 -12.95
N GLU A 28 2.31 -2.52 -11.92
CA GLU A 28 1.73 -3.07 -10.70
C GLU A 28 0.93 -2.00 -9.94
N LEU A 29 1.49 -0.79 -9.76
CA LEU A 29 0.76 0.33 -9.16
C LEU A 29 -0.49 0.68 -9.97
N LYS A 30 -0.39 0.68 -11.30
CA LYS A 30 -1.54 0.95 -12.18
C LYS A 30 -2.61 -0.14 -12.08
N GLN A 31 -2.19 -1.40 -12.02
CA GLN A 31 -3.09 -2.54 -11.85
C GLN A 31 -3.81 -2.45 -10.50
N ILE A 32 -3.08 -2.17 -9.40
CA ILE A 32 -3.68 -1.96 -8.07
C ILE A 32 -4.70 -0.82 -8.11
N ALA A 33 -4.36 0.31 -8.74
CA ALA A 33 -5.28 1.45 -8.87
C ALA A 33 -6.58 1.07 -9.57
N GLN A 34 -6.48 0.39 -10.72
CA GLN A 34 -7.64 -0.11 -11.46
C GLN A 34 -8.45 -1.10 -10.63
N ASP A 35 -7.76 -1.99 -9.93
CA ASP A 35 -8.33 -3.03 -9.09
C ASP A 35 -9.17 -2.49 -7.93
N ILE A 36 -8.81 -1.33 -7.39
CA ILE A 36 -9.55 -0.67 -6.30
C ILE A 36 -10.44 0.47 -6.79
N GLY A 37 -10.53 0.68 -8.10
CA GLY A 37 -11.32 1.77 -8.70
C GLY A 37 -10.76 3.17 -8.45
N TYR A 38 -9.45 3.30 -8.25
CA TYR A 38 -8.76 4.59 -8.07
C TYR A 38 -8.36 5.20 -9.42
N PRO A 39 -8.63 6.50 -9.66
CA PRO A 39 -8.29 7.16 -10.91
C PRO A 39 -6.77 7.38 -11.06
N THR A 40 -6.23 7.11 -12.25
CA THR A 40 -4.79 7.25 -12.57
C THR A 40 -4.47 8.47 -13.45
N SER A 41 -5.41 9.40 -13.58
CA SER A 41 -5.28 10.62 -14.39
C SER A 41 -4.82 11.85 -13.60
N GLY A 42 -4.88 11.81 -12.27
CA GLY A 42 -4.46 12.91 -11.40
C GLY A 42 -2.97 12.92 -11.09
N GLU A 43 -2.46 14.02 -10.58
CA GLU A 43 -1.09 14.08 -10.06
C GLU A 43 -0.94 13.20 -8.80
N HIS A 44 0.26 12.67 -8.56
CA HIS A 44 0.62 11.90 -7.36
C HIS A 44 -0.22 10.64 -7.10
N TRP A 45 -0.96 10.11 -8.10
CA TRP A 45 -1.78 8.92 -7.90
C TRP A 45 -0.93 7.73 -7.43
N GLN A 46 0.28 7.59 -7.95
CA GLN A 46 1.20 6.52 -7.57
C GLN A 46 1.60 6.59 -6.09
N GLU A 47 1.78 7.79 -5.52
CA GLU A 47 2.09 7.96 -4.09
C GLU A 47 0.92 7.46 -3.24
N LYS A 48 -0.31 7.77 -3.67
CA LYS A 48 -1.54 7.34 -3.00
C LYS A 48 -1.71 5.83 -3.06
N ILE A 49 -1.34 5.21 -4.18
CA ILE A 49 -1.37 3.75 -4.30
C ILE A 49 -0.26 3.10 -3.48
N LEU A 50 0.94 3.67 -3.42
CA LEU A 50 2.00 3.14 -2.54
C LEU A 50 1.58 3.22 -1.06
N LEU A 51 0.99 4.34 -0.64
CA LEU A 51 0.41 4.48 0.70
C LEU A 51 -0.63 3.39 1.00
N PHE A 52 -1.51 3.12 0.04
CA PHE A 52 -2.45 2.01 0.14
C PHE A 52 -1.74 0.66 0.30
N CYS A 53 -0.65 0.41 -0.45
CA CYS A 53 0.12 -0.82 -0.33
C CYS A 53 0.71 -1.00 1.07
N LEU A 54 1.27 0.07 1.64
CA LEU A 54 1.84 0.06 2.99
C LEU A 54 0.76 -0.12 4.07
N ASP A 55 -0.44 0.42 3.85
CA ASP A 55 -1.58 0.20 4.73
C ASP A 55 -2.06 -1.26 4.70
N ILE A 56 -2.00 -1.93 3.55
CA ILE A 56 -2.31 -3.37 3.43
C ILE A 56 -1.28 -4.21 4.17
N ASP A 57 0.00 -3.92 3.98
CA ASP A 57 1.08 -4.60 4.71
C ASP A 57 0.94 -4.42 6.22
N LYS A 58 0.70 -3.19 6.69
CA LYS A 58 0.39 -2.94 8.11
C LYS A 58 -0.79 -3.77 8.58
N CYS A 59 -1.88 -3.83 7.81
CA CYS A 59 -3.04 -4.64 8.18
C CYS A 59 -2.73 -6.14 8.33
N PHE A 60 -1.83 -6.70 7.52
CA PHE A 60 -1.40 -8.08 7.69
C PHE A 60 -0.62 -8.30 8.98
N LEU A 61 0.24 -7.34 9.36
CA LEU A 61 0.98 -7.37 10.63
C LEU A 61 0.03 -7.22 11.81
N ASP A 62 -0.80 -6.18 11.79
CA ASP A 62 -1.78 -5.84 12.81
C ASP A 62 -2.72 -7.02 13.11
N LEU A 63 -3.33 -7.63 12.08
CA LEU A 63 -4.22 -8.79 12.23
C LEU A 63 -3.54 -10.04 12.79
N SER A 64 -2.20 -10.08 12.82
CA SER A 64 -1.44 -11.15 13.46
C SER A 64 -1.21 -10.91 14.96
N GLU A 65 -1.49 -9.70 15.47
CA GLU A 65 -1.28 -9.34 16.87
C GLU A 65 -2.43 -9.78 17.79
N ILE A 66 -2.10 -10.01 19.06
CA ILE A 66 -3.06 -10.50 20.08
C ILE A 66 -4.02 -9.39 20.55
N LYS A 67 -3.61 -8.12 20.42
CA LYS A 67 -4.42 -6.96 20.82
C LYS A 67 -4.29 -5.87 19.77
N LEU A 68 -5.41 -5.51 19.17
CA LEU A 68 -5.54 -4.42 18.21
C LEU A 68 -6.41 -3.32 18.77
N GLU A 69 -6.10 -2.08 18.41
CA GLU A 69 -7.02 -0.96 18.65
C GLU A 69 -8.21 -1.03 17.66
N ASP A 70 -9.40 -0.63 18.10
CA ASP A 70 -10.60 -0.64 17.27
C ASP A 70 -10.42 0.16 15.96
N ALA A 71 -9.62 1.23 16.00
CA ALA A 71 -9.30 2.06 14.84
C ALA A 71 -8.54 1.29 13.75
N ASP A 72 -7.57 0.45 14.13
CA ASP A 72 -6.80 -0.35 13.19
C ASP A 72 -7.67 -1.46 12.57
N VAL A 73 -8.52 -2.10 13.39
CA VAL A 73 -9.51 -3.09 12.89
C VAL A 73 -10.45 -2.44 11.86
N HIS A 74 -11.00 -1.27 12.15
CA HIS A 74 -11.88 -0.55 11.23
C HIS A 74 -11.15 -0.15 9.93
N LYS A 75 -9.88 0.26 10.02
CA LYS A 75 -9.06 0.56 8.85
C LYS A 75 -8.89 -0.68 7.96
N CYS A 76 -8.55 -1.83 8.54
CA CYS A 76 -8.37 -3.06 7.78
C CYS A 76 -9.68 -3.55 7.14
N ILE A 77 -10.82 -3.45 7.84
CA ILE A 77 -12.13 -3.75 7.27
C ILE A 77 -12.43 -2.83 6.07
N THR A 78 -12.13 -1.53 6.20
CA THR A 78 -12.37 -0.55 5.11
C THR A 78 -11.53 -0.90 3.87
N LEU A 79 -10.26 -1.24 4.05
CA LEU A 79 -9.39 -1.66 2.94
C LEU A 79 -9.91 -2.94 2.27
N MET A 80 -10.33 -3.94 3.05
CA MET A 80 -10.94 -5.16 2.53
C MET A 80 -12.24 -4.90 1.76
N GLN A 81 -13.07 -3.95 2.20
CA GLN A 81 -14.28 -3.55 1.48
C GLN A 81 -13.96 -2.87 0.15
N ILE A 82 -12.96 -1.99 0.12
CA ILE A 82 -12.51 -1.33 -1.10
C ILE A 82 -12.04 -2.37 -2.12
N MET A 83 -11.24 -3.35 -1.71
CA MET A 83 -10.75 -4.41 -2.59
C MET A 83 -11.83 -5.40 -3.03
N SER A 84 -12.84 -5.69 -2.20
CA SER A 84 -13.86 -6.71 -2.51
C SER A 84 -14.97 -6.23 -3.44
N LYS A 85 -15.04 -4.92 -3.73
CA LYS A 85 -16.12 -4.34 -4.53
C LYS A 85 -16.17 -4.96 -5.94
N ASN A 86 -17.24 -5.72 -6.20
CA ASN A 86 -17.49 -6.45 -7.46
C ASN A 86 -16.40 -7.47 -7.83
N LYS A 87 -15.66 -8.00 -6.85
CA LYS A 87 -14.58 -8.96 -7.05
C LYS A 87 -14.85 -10.28 -6.36
N ASN A 88 -14.40 -11.37 -6.95
CA ASN A 88 -14.35 -12.67 -6.29
C ASN A 88 -13.13 -12.78 -5.37
N LEU A 89 -13.13 -13.78 -4.49
CA LEU A 89 -12.06 -13.98 -3.50
C LEU A 89 -10.67 -14.11 -4.14
N ASN A 90 -10.56 -14.78 -5.29
CA ASN A 90 -9.28 -14.95 -5.98
C ASN A 90 -8.75 -13.61 -6.53
N GLU A 91 -9.63 -12.76 -7.04
CA GLU A 91 -9.27 -11.42 -7.50
C GLU A 91 -8.83 -10.53 -6.35
N VAL A 92 -9.53 -10.60 -5.20
CA VAL A 92 -9.14 -9.90 -3.98
C VAL A 92 -7.76 -10.35 -3.50
N GLN A 93 -7.53 -11.66 -3.42
CA GLN A 93 -6.22 -12.21 -3.02
C GLN A 93 -5.09 -11.77 -3.94
N LYS A 94 -5.32 -11.71 -5.25
CA LYS A 94 -4.32 -11.22 -6.20
C LYS A 94 -3.96 -9.76 -5.95
N THR A 95 -4.96 -8.89 -5.75
CA THR A 95 -4.73 -7.47 -5.43
C THR A 95 -3.99 -7.32 -4.09
N GLN A 96 -4.38 -8.09 -3.07
CA GLN A 96 -3.71 -8.10 -1.76
C GLN A 96 -2.25 -8.51 -1.85
N LEU A 97 -1.96 -9.60 -2.56
CA LEU A 97 -0.59 -10.09 -2.74
C LEU A 97 0.27 -9.09 -3.52
N LEU A 98 -0.30 -8.46 -4.55
CA LEU A 98 0.39 -7.45 -5.34
C LEU A 98 0.73 -6.22 -4.49
N ALA A 99 -0.23 -5.73 -3.69
CA ALA A 99 -0.02 -4.61 -2.78
C ALA A 99 1.04 -4.93 -1.71
N TYR A 100 0.99 -6.13 -1.10
CA TYR A 100 1.98 -6.60 -0.14
C TYR A 100 3.39 -6.63 -0.73
N ASN A 101 3.56 -7.20 -1.92
CA ASN A 101 4.87 -7.29 -2.57
C ASN A 101 5.47 -5.91 -2.89
N VAL A 102 4.64 -4.95 -3.31
CA VAL A 102 5.09 -3.56 -3.55
C VAL A 102 5.52 -2.89 -2.25
N ALA A 103 4.78 -3.12 -1.15
CA ALA A 103 5.11 -2.58 0.16
C ALA A 103 6.45 -3.14 0.69
N GLU A 104 6.64 -4.45 0.61
CA GLU A 104 7.88 -5.11 1.02
C GLU A 104 9.10 -4.64 0.21
N GLU A 105 8.95 -4.51 -1.11
CA GLU A 105 10.02 -3.98 -1.96
C GLU A 105 10.36 -2.53 -1.61
N PHE A 106 9.35 -1.69 -1.34
CA PHE A 106 9.58 -0.31 -0.91
C PHE A 106 10.37 -0.25 0.41
N LYS A 107 9.97 -1.03 1.42
CA LYS A 107 10.69 -1.09 2.71
C LYS A 107 12.15 -1.47 2.52
N LYS A 108 12.40 -2.52 1.73
CA LYS A 108 13.76 -2.97 1.43
C LYS A 108 14.58 -1.88 0.74
N LEU A 109 14.01 -1.24 -0.28
CA LEU A 109 14.67 -0.14 -0.98
C LEU A 109 14.96 1.04 -0.05
N TYR A 110 14.05 1.36 0.87
CA TYR A 110 14.25 2.41 1.87
C TYR A 110 15.40 2.09 2.83
N GLU A 111 15.52 0.85 3.28
CA GLU A 111 16.64 0.39 4.11
C GLU A 111 17.99 0.51 3.39
N GLU A 112 18.01 0.34 2.07
CA GLU A 112 19.19 0.49 1.22
C GLU A 112 19.56 1.96 0.92
N GLN A 113 18.68 2.93 1.25
CA GLN A 113 19.02 4.34 1.12
C GLN A 113 19.78 4.82 2.36
N GLU A 114 21.04 5.21 2.19
CA GLU A 114 21.83 5.96 3.19
C GLU A 114 21.46 7.45 3.22
#